data_AF-A0A0D2MDJ8-F1
#
_entry.id   AF-A0A0D2MDJ8-F1
#
_cell.length_a   1.000
_cell.length_b   1.000
_cell.length_c   1.000
_cell.angle_alpha   90.00
_cell.angle_beta   90.00
_cell.angle_gamma   90.00
#
_symmetry.space_group_name_H-M   'P 1'
#
loop_
_entity.id
_entity.type
_entity.pdbx_description
1 polymer ?
#
loop_
_entity_poly.entity_id
_entity_poly.type
_entity_poly.pdbx_seq_one_letter_code
_entity_poly.pdbx_strand_id
1 'polypeptide(L)'
;MLQSELGLFVALNWGVSVYCLATTLSTRLFLGTLSSREASRLTERLVKYVVFKAVFIGAVMVPTLFEVSLWLCWFLLVGHMRLFLGAAKDRLEALLAVPSSSAAGRLRPLALVLLLLLADAAAAAALASMAGRLGWRRALLFAFDAASVAAEGGKVLLR
;
A
#
# COMPACT_ATOMS: atom_id res chain seq x y z
N MET A 1 -26.26 -23.34 7.19
CA MET A 1 -25.63 -22.61 6.07
C MET A 1 -25.58 -21.09 6.33
N LEU A 2 -26.67 -20.43 6.75
CA LEU A 2 -26.68 -18.99 7.07
C LEU A 2 -25.63 -18.50 8.10
N GLN A 3 -25.29 -19.29 9.13
CA GLN A 3 -24.27 -18.87 10.12
C GLN A 3 -22.86 -18.74 9.52
N SER A 4 -22.53 -19.55 8.51
CA SER A 4 -21.23 -19.50 7.85
C SER A 4 -21.11 -18.28 6.93
N GLU A 5 -22.19 -17.90 6.25
CA GLU A 5 -22.22 -16.74 5.38
C GLU A 5 -22.21 -15.43 6.17
N LEU A 6 -22.99 -15.36 7.26
CA LEU A 6 -22.97 -14.22 8.19
C LEU A 6 -21.58 -14.04 8.81
N GLY A 7 -20.91 -15.14 9.21
CA GLY A 7 -19.54 -15.08 9.71
C GLY A 7 -18.55 -14.52 8.69
N LEU A 8 -18.69 -14.89 7.42
CA LEU A 8 -17.88 -14.35 6.33
C LEU A 8 -18.09 -12.84 6.15
N PHE A 9 -19.36 -12.40 6.12
CA PHE A 9 -19.69 -10.97 5.99
C PHE A 9 -19.17 -10.15 7.17
N VAL A 10 -19.28 -10.68 8.39
CA VAL A 10 -18.76 -10.03 9.60
C VAL A 10 -17.23 -9.95 9.56
N ALA A 11 -16.54 -11.02 9.17
CA ALA A 11 -15.09 -11.03 9.05
C ALA A 11 -14.58 -10.06 7.98
N LEU A 12 -15.25 -10.00 6.82
CA LEU A 12 -14.98 -9.03 5.76
C LEU A 12 -15.18 -7.60 6.26
N ASN A 13 -16.32 -7.33 6.92
CA ASN A 13 -16.61 -6.02 7.46
C ASN A 13 -15.57 -5.59 8.52
N TRP A 14 -15.15 -6.53 9.36
CA TRP A 14 -14.10 -6.30 10.35
C TRP A 14 -12.76 -5.98 9.68
N GLY A 15 -12.35 -6.76 8.68
CA GLY A 15 -11.13 -6.51 7.92
C GLY A 15 -11.14 -5.15 7.20
N VAL A 16 -12.24 -4.79 6.55
CA VAL A 16 -12.43 -3.48 5.91
C VAL A 16 -12.39 -2.37 6.95
N SER A 17 -13.02 -2.55 8.11
CA SER A 17 -13.03 -1.56 9.19
C SER A 17 -11.63 -1.33 9.76
N VAL A 18 -10.87 -2.40 10.03
CA VAL A 18 -9.48 -2.32 10.50
C VAL A 18 -8.59 -1.62 9.47
N TYR A 19 -8.77 -1.93 8.17
CA TYR A 19 -8.04 -1.27 7.10
C TYR A 19 -8.39 0.22 6.98
N CYS A 20 -9.68 0.59 7.10
CA CYS A 20 -10.12 1.98 7.16
C CYS A 20 -9.53 2.72 8.37
N LEU A 21 -9.47 2.07 9.54
CA LEU A 21 -8.85 2.67 10.73
C LEU A 21 -7.35 2.88 10.55
N ALA A 22 -6.63 1.87 10.02
CA ALA A 22 -5.20 1.96 9.76
C ALA A 22 -4.88 3.07 8.76
N THR A 23 -5.64 3.16 7.67
CA THR A 23 -5.47 4.23 6.67
C THR A 23 -5.79 5.61 7.26
N THR A 24 -6.85 5.74 8.07
CA THR A 24 -7.21 7.01 8.72
C THR A 24 -6.14 7.45 9.73
N LEU A 25 -5.61 6.52 10.54
CA LEU A 25 -4.53 6.77 11.49
C LEU A 25 -3.25 7.24 10.79
N SER A 26 -2.77 6.46 9.82
CA SER A 26 -1.59 6.83 9.03
C SER A 26 -1.78 8.18 8.35
N THR A 27 -2.98 8.47 7.83
CA THR A 27 -3.20 9.75 7.16
C THR A 27 -3.27 10.93 8.12
N ARG A 28 -3.88 10.78 9.30
CA ARG A 28 -3.87 11.83 10.33
C ARG A 28 -2.48 12.10 10.88
N LEU A 29 -1.68 11.05 11.08
CA LEU A 29 -0.32 11.17 11.62
C LEU A 29 0.62 11.92 10.67
N PHE A 30 0.53 11.65 9.37
CA PHE A 30 1.51 12.15 8.40
C PHE A 30 1.01 13.25 7.47
N LEU A 31 -0.27 13.23 7.05
CA LEU A 31 -0.85 14.23 6.14
C LEU A 31 -1.74 15.25 6.88
N GLY A 32 -2.13 15.00 8.12
CA GLY A 32 -3.02 15.87 8.90
C GLY A 32 -4.47 15.81 8.41
N THR A 33 -5.08 16.96 8.13
CA THR A 33 -6.46 17.03 7.62
C THR A 33 -6.50 16.76 6.12
N LEU A 34 -7.10 15.63 5.73
CA LEU A 34 -7.43 15.33 4.33
C LEU A 34 -8.60 16.17 3.85
N SER A 35 -8.46 16.79 2.69
CA SER A 35 -9.61 17.35 1.96
C SER A 35 -10.50 16.22 1.42
N SER A 36 -11.79 16.48 1.26
CA SER A 36 -12.74 15.54 0.62
C SER A 36 -12.27 15.07 -0.77
N ARG A 37 -11.57 15.95 -1.50
CA ARG A 37 -10.97 15.63 -2.81
C ARG A 37 -9.79 14.67 -2.71
N GLU A 38 -8.99 14.77 -1.65
CA GLU A 38 -7.84 13.88 -1.42
C GLU A 38 -8.32 12.50 -0.99
N ALA A 39 -9.29 12.44 -0.07
CA ALA A 39 -9.91 11.20 0.37
C ALA A 39 -10.55 10.44 -0.81
N SER A 40 -11.28 11.14 -1.69
CA SER A 40 -11.86 10.51 -2.89
C SER A 40 -10.80 9.91 -3.83
N ARG A 41 -9.70 10.63 -4.10
CA ARG A 41 -8.59 10.11 -4.91
C ARG A 41 -7.91 8.90 -4.29
N LEU A 42 -7.76 8.88 -2.97
CA LEU A 42 -7.21 7.72 -2.26
C LEU A 42 -8.12 6.51 -2.40
N THR A 43 -9.43 6.69 -2.20
CA THR A 43 -10.41 5.62 -2.39
C THR A 43 -10.40 5.11 -3.82
N GLU A 44 -10.30 5.98 -4.82
CA GLU A 44 -10.21 5.57 -6.23
C GLU A 44 -8.95 4.74 -6.52
N ARG A 45 -7.78 5.16 -6.00
CA ARG A 45 -6.52 4.41 -6.11
C ARG A 45 -6.62 3.04 -5.43
N LEU A 46 -7.26 2.99 -4.26
CA LEU A 46 -7.49 1.75 -3.52
C LEU A 46 -8.37 0.79 -4.32
N VAL A 47 -9.52 1.27 -4.81
CA VAL A 47 -10.44 0.44 -5.60
C VAL A 47 -9.75 -0.09 -6.85
N LYS A 48 -9.02 0.77 -7.58
CA LYS A 48 -8.24 0.32 -8.76
C LYS A 48 -7.21 -0.75 -8.39
N TYR A 49 -6.48 -0.56 -7.30
CA TYR A 49 -5.50 -1.54 -6.83
C TYR A 49 -6.14 -2.89 -6.46
N VAL A 50 -7.22 -2.85 -5.66
CA VAL A 50 -7.93 -4.05 -5.20
C VAL A 50 -8.54 -4.80 -6.39
N VAL A 51 -9.20 -4.11 -7.32
CA VAL A 51 -9.77 -4.73 -8.52
C VAL A 51 -8.68 -5.38 -9.36
N PHE A 52 -7.58 -4.68 -9.61
CA PHE A 52 -6.46 -5.22 -10.39
C PHE A 52 -5.86 -6.48 -9.74
N LYS A 53 -5.59 -6.44 -8.43
CA LYS A 53 -5.01 -7.58 -7.71
C LYS A 53 -6.01 -8.74 -7.56
N ALA A 54 -7.31 -8.48 -7.45
CA ALA A 54 -8.34 -9.52 -7.43
C ALA A 54 -8.40 -10.29 -8.75
N VAL A 55 -8.36 -9.58 -9.89
CA VAL A 55 -8.26 -10.20 -11.22
C VAL A 55 -6.97 -11.00 -11.35
N PHE A 56 -5.85 -10.47 -10.86
CA PHE A 56 -4.56 -11.16 -10.87
C PHE A 56 -4.60 -12.49 -10.10
N ILE A 57 -5.15 -12.51 -8.88
CA ILE A 57 -5.30 -13.74 -8.08
C ILE A 57 -6.18 -14.76 -8.81
N GLY A 58 -7.31 -14.32 -9.37
CA GLY A 58 -8.25 -15.20 -10.07
C GLY A 58 -7.72 -15.76 -11.39
N ALA A 59 -6.84 -15.01 -12.09
CA ALA A 59 -6.30 -15.42 -13.39
C ALA A 59 -5.03 -16.27 -13.29
N VAL A 60 -4.21 -16.07 -12.24
CA VAL A 60 -2.83 -16.60 -12.20
C VAL A 60 -2.69 -17.83 -11.29
N MET A 61 -3.60 -18.06 -10.34
CA MET A 61 -3.41 -19.10 -9.33
C MET A 61 -4.59 -20.06 -9.21
N VAL A 62 -4.28 -21.35 -9.01
CA VAL A 62 -5.13 -22.31 -8.27
C VAL A 62 -4.46 -22.48 -6.90
N PRO A 63 -4.65 -21.53 -5.96
CA PRO A 63 -3.81 -21.45 -4.78
C PRO A 63 -4.30 -22.37 -3.66
N THR A 64 -3.35 -22.84 -2.84
CA THR A 64 -3.67 -23.38 -1.51
C THR A 64 -4.05 -22.25 -0.55
N LEU A 65 -4.82 -22.53 0.52
CA LEU A 65 -5.24 -21.51 1.49
C LEU A 65 -4.05 -20.73 2.10
N PHE A 66 -2.93 -21.41 2.33
CA PHE A 66 -1.69 -20.78 2.79
C PHE A 66 -1.15 -19.77 1.77
N GLU A 67 -1.19 -20.10 0.48
CA GLU A 67 -0.72 -19.20 -0.57
C GLU A 67 -1.65 -17.99 -0.71
N VAL A 68 -2.97 -18.20 -0.66
CA VAL A 68 -3.95 -17.10 -0.68
C VAL A 68 -3.66 -16.10 0.44
N SER A 69 -3.45 -16.57 1.67
CA SER A 69 -3.16 -15.69 2.80
C SER A 69 -1.84 -14.95 2.67
N LEU A 70 -0.77 -15.61 2.21
CA LEU A 70 0.53 -14.99 1.98
C LEU A 70 0.45 -13.88 0.91
N TRP A 71 -0.23 -14.16 -0.20
CA TRP A 71 -0.43 -13.20 -1.30
C TRP A 71 -1.31 -12.03 -0.89
N LEU A 72 -2.41 -12.28 -0.17
CA LEU A 72 -3.26 -11.23 0.38
C LEU A 72 -2.47 -10.32 1.32
N CYS A 73 -1.68 -10.89 2.24
CA CYS A 73 -0.87 -10.12 3.16
C CYS A 73 0.16 -9.25 2.43
N TRP A 74 0.83 -9.81 1.42
CA TRP A 74 1.79 -9.06 0.60
C TRP A 74 1.13 -7.94 -0.19
N PHE A 75 0.00 -8.20 -0.85
CA PHE A 75 -0.73 -7.18 -1.61
C PHE A 75 -1.33 -6.11 -0.71
N LEU A 76 -1.79 -6.45 0.48
CA LEU A 76 -2.22 -5.46 1.47
C LEU A 76 -1.07 -4.52 1.84
N LEU A 77 0.12 -5.08 2.09
CA LEU A 77 1.31 -4.30 2.43
C LEU A 77 1.74 -3.38 1.27
N VAL A 78 1.96 -3.94 0.09
CA VAL A 78 2.38 -3.21 -1.12
C VAL A 78 1.31 -2.19 -1.54
N GLY A 79 0.04 -2.56 -1.45
CA GLY A 79 -1.09 -1.67 -1.76
C GLY A 79 -1.14 -0.47 -0.83
N HIS A 80 -0.97 -0.71 0.49
CA HIS A 80 -0.88 0.37 1.47
C HIS A 80 0.28 1.32 1.15
N MET A 81 1.46 0.77 0.83
CA MET A 81 2.62 1.57 0.46
C MET A 81 2.36 2.46 -0.75
N ARG A 82 1.84 1.90 -1.85
CA ARG A 82 1.53 2.65 -3.08
C ARG A 82 0.48 3.74 -2.84
N LEU A 83 -0.54 3.45 -2.05
CA LEU A 83 -1.57 4.42 -1.69
C LEU A 83 -0.97 5.63 -0.98
N PHE A 84 -0.18 5.40 0.07
CA PHE A 84 0.42 6.47 0.85
C PHE A 84 1.53 7.20 0.09
N LEU A 85 2.31 6.49 -0.73
CA LEU A 85 3.34 7.09 -1.57
C LEU A 85 2.73 8.06 -2.59
N GLY A 86 1.64 7.64 -3.22
CA GLY A 86 0.88 8.52 -4.10
C GLY A 86 0.24 9.70 -3.35
N ALA A 87 -0.25 9.51 -2.13
CA ALA A 87 -0.80 10.59 -1.31
C ALA A 87 0.26 11.65 -0.98
N ALA A 88 1.44 11.18 -0.58
CA ALA A 88 2.60 12.00 -0.26
C ALA A 88 3.08 12.80 -1.46
N LYS A 89 3.14 12.15 -2.62
CA LYS A 89 3.49 12.76 -3.90
C LYS A 89 2.52 13.89 -4.25
N ASP A 90 1.22 13.64 -4.21
CA ASP A 90 0.20 14.65 -4.56
C ASP A 90 0.33 15.88 -3.62
N ARG A 91 0.57 15.66 -2.32
CA ARG A 91 0.83 16.72 -1.33
C ARG A 91 2.12 17.47 -1.58
N LEU A 92 3.21 16.76 -1.90
CA LEU A 92 4.51 17.37 -2.16
C LEU A 92 4.45 18.22 -3.44
N GLU A 93 3.82 17.72 -4.51
CA GLU A 93 3.60 18.48 -5.75
C GLU A 93 2.75 19.72 -5.52
N ALA A 94 1.68 19.62 -4.72
CA ALA A 94 0.86 20.77 -4.36
C ALA A 94 1.65 21.84 -3.56
N LEU A 95 2.54 21.41 -2.65
CA LEU A 95 3.40 22.32 -1.89
C LEU A 95 4.51 22.94 -2.73
N LEU A 96 5.07 22.20 -3.69
CA LEU A 96 6.11 22.68 -4.61
C LEU A 96 5.56 23.68 -5.63
N ALA A 97 4.29 23.54 -6.02
CA ALA A 97 3.63 24.48 -6.93
C ALA A 97 3.38 25.87 -6.31
N VAL A 98 3.44 25.99 -4.97
CA VAL A 98 3.22 27.25 -4.25
C VAL A 98 4.57 27.86 -3.82
N PRO A 99 4.97 29.02 -4.38
CA PRO A 99 6.28 29.64 -4.11
C PRO A 99 6.52 30.07 -2.66
N SER A 100 5.46 30.23 -1.86
CA SER A 100 5.50 30.69 -0.47
C SER A 100 5.47 29.56 0.58
N SER A 101 5.57 28.29 0.16
CA SER A 101 5.49 27.16 1.09
C SER A 101 6.74 27.07 1.97
N SER A 102 6.55 26.97 3.30
CA SER A 102 7.66 26.83 4.23
C SER A 102 8.34 25.47 4.06
N ALA A 103 9.67 25.44 4.12
CA ALA A 103 10.45 24.20 4.02
C ALA A 103 10.04 23.16 5.08
N ALA A 104 9.56 23.61 6.24
CA ALA A 104 9.03 22.75 7.31
C ALA A 104 7.74 22.02 6.93
N GLY A 105 6.91 22.60 6.06
CA GLY A 105 5.71 21.95 5.52
C GLY A 105 6.04 20.77 4.59
N ARG A 106 7.18 20.82 3.91
CA ARG A 106 7.65 19.75 2.99
C ARG A 106 8.29 18.57 3.71
N LEU A 107 8.80 18.77 4.94
CA LEU A 107 9.46 17.70 5.72
C LEU A 107 8.53 16.54 6.07
N ARG A 108 7.27 16.80 6.43
CA ARG A 108 6.31 15.75 6.82
C ARG A 108 5.99 14.74 5.70
N PRO A 109 5.54 15.16 4.50
CA PRO A 109 5.30 14.22 3.41
C PRO A 109 6.58 13.52 2.94
N LEU A 110 7.73 14.21 2.97
CA LEU A 110 9.02 13.62 2.59
C LEU A 110 9.49 12.56 3.60
N ALA A 111 9.28 12.79 4.89
CA ALA A 111 9.52 11.80 5.94
C ALA A 111 8.62 10.56 5.78
N LEU A 112 7.35 10.74 5.39
CA LEU A 112 6.47 9.61 5.08
C LEU A 112 6.98 8.81 3.86
N VAL A 113 7.44 9.47 2.79
CA VAL A 113 8.04 8.78 1.63
C VAL A 113 9.27 7.96 2.04
N LEU A 114 10.16 8.53 2.85
CA LEU A 114 11.34 7.81 3.36
C LEU A 114 10.95 6.61 4.23
N LEU A 115 9.97 6.78 5.13
CA LEU A 115 9.51 5.70 6.00
C LEU A 115 8.85 4.56 5.21
N LEU A 116 8.10 4.89 4.14
CA LEU A 116 7.55 3.89 3.22
C LEU A 116 8.64 3.13 2.48
N LEU A 117 9.67 3.81 2.00
CA LEU A 117 10.82 3.18 1.31
C LEU A 117 11.62 2.27 2.26
N LEU A 118 11.84 2.70 3.51
CA LEU A 118 12.48 1.87 4.53
C LEU A 118 11.66 0.63 4.86
N ALA A 119 10.34 0.79 5.00
CA ALA A 119 9.44 -0.33 5.24
C ALA A 119 9.41 -1.30 4.03
N ASP A 120 9.46 -0.79 2.79
CA ASP A 120 9.50 -1.61 1.58
C ASP A 120 10.81 -2.40 1.49
N ALA A 121 11.94 -1.75 1.78
CA ALA A 121 13.25 -2.40 1.86
C ALA A 121 13.30 -3.48 2.95
N ALA A 122 12.73 -3.21 4.13
CA ALA A 122 12.65 -4.18 5.22
C ALA A 122 11.77 -5.39 4.83
N ALA A 123 10.64 -5.15 4.18
CA ALA A 123 9.75 -6.20 3.70
C ALA A 123 10.43 -7.05 2.60
N ALA A 124 11.13 -6.42 1.67
CA ALA A 124 11.92 -7.08 0.64
C ALA A 124 13.06 -7.92 1.23
N ALA A 125 13.77 -7.39 2.24
CA ALA A 125 14.83 -8.12 2.95
C ALA A 125 14.29 -9.34 3.70
N ALA A 126 13.15 -9.19 4.39
CA ALA A 126 12.47 -10.31 5.06
C ALA A 126 12.07 -11.39 4.05
N LEU A 127 11.53 -11.01 2.89
CA LEU A 127 11.22 -11.97 1.83
C LEU A 127 12.45 -12.62 1.21
N ALA A 128 13.54 -11.87 1.00
CA ALA A 128 14.79 -12.42 0.50
C ALA A 128 15.36 -13.48 1.45
N SER A 129 15.26 -13.25 2.76
CA SER A 129 15.65 -14.23 3.79
C SER A 129 14.81 -15.51 3.74
N MET A 130 13.56 -15.41 3.27
CA MET A 130 12.63 -16.52 3.12
C MET A 130 12.57 -17.09 1.69
N ALA A 131 13.31 -16.51 0.74
CA ALA A 131 13.19 -16.82 -0.69
C ALA A 131 13.52 -18.30 -1.00
N GLY A 132 14.46 -18.89 -0.26
CA GLY A 132 14.79 -20.32 -0.37
C GLY A 132 13.62 -21.25 -0.04
N ARG A 133 12.62 -20.78 0.72
CA ARG A 133 11.41 -21.55 1.08
C ARG A 133 10.22 -21.29 0.16
N LEU A 134 10.17 -20.11 -0.47
CA LEU A 134 9.03 -19.66 -1.29
C LEU A 134 9.08 -20.12 -2.75
N GLY A 135 10.24 -20.59 -3.23
CA GLY A 135 10.43 -20.97 -4.62
C GLY A 135 10.62 -19.75 -5.55
N TRP A 136 11.42 -19.95 -6.60
CA TRP A 136 11.95 -18.88 -7.45
C TRP A 136 10.89 -17.99 -8.10
N ARG A 137 9.81 -18.58 -8.63
CA ARG A 137 8.73 -17.81 -9.31
C ARG A 137 8.06 -16.80 -8.39
N ARG A 138 7.84 -17.17 -7.11
CA ARG A 138 7.15 -16.34 -6.12
C ARG A 138 8.07 -15.24 -5.60
N ALA A 139 9.32 -15.60 -5.33
CA ALA A 139 10.35 -14.64 -4.95
C ALA A 139 10.52 -13.54 -6.01
N LEU A 140 10.54 -13.90 -7.31
CA LEU A 140 10.62 -12.92 -8.39
C LEU A 140 9.41 -11.97 -8.45
N LEU A 141 8.19 -12.50 -8.29
CA LEU A 141 6.98 -11.69 -8.29
C LEU A 141 6.96 -10.68 -7.13
N PHE A 142 7.33 -11.12 -5.93
CA PHE A 142 7.42 -10.22 -4.80
C PHE A 142 8.55 -9.20 -4.93
N ALA A 143 9.71 -9.62 -5.44
CA ALA A 143 10.82 -8.71 -5.73
C ALA A 143 10.42 -7.66 -6.77
N PHE A 144 9.66 -8.03 -7.80
CA PHE A 144 9.14 -7.08 -8.79
C PHE A 144 8.17 -6.07 -8.18
N ASP A 145 7.22 -6.54 -7.35
CA ASP A 145 6.28 -5.65 -6.65
C ASP A 145 7.04 -4.69 -5.70
N ALA A 146 8.03 -5.15 -4.93
CA ALA A 146 8.86 -4.28 -4.08
C ALA A 146 9.68 -3.28 -4.91
N ALA A 147 10.40 -3.76 -5.94
CA ALA A 147 11.19 -2.90 -6.82
C ALA A 147 10.34 -1.81 -7.49
N SER A 148 9.09 -2.13 -7.84
CA SER A 148 8.16 -1.15 -8.41
C SER A 148 7.76 -0.04 -7.43
N VAL A 149 7.58 -0.37 -6.14
CA VAL A 149 7.33 0.61 -5.07
C VAL A 149 8.56 1.48 -4.85
N ALA A 150 9.73 0.85 -4.75
CA ALA A 150 11.00 1.56 -4.61
C ALA A 150 11.27 2.53 -5.79
N ALA A 151 11.01 2.10 -7.03
CA ALA A 151 11.17 2.95 -8.21
C ALA A 151 10.19 4.14 -8.21
N GLU A 152 8.95 3.94 -7.78
CA GLU A 152 7.98 5.02 -7.67
C GLU A 152 8.36 6.01 -6.56
N GLY A 153 8.83 5.52 -5.41
CA GLY A 153 9.28 6.36 -4.29
C GLY A 153 10.54 7.13 -4.59
N GLY A 154 11.51 6.50 -5.28
CA GLY A 154 12.73 7.17 -5.75
C GLY A 154 12.43 8.32 -6.71
N LYS A 155 11.46 8.15 -7.62
CA LYS A 155 11.01 9.23 -8.52
C LYS A 155 10.39 10.41 -7.76
N VAL A 156 9.72 10.15 -6.64
CA VAL A 156 9.15 11.20 -5.78
C VAL A 156 10.25 11.97 -5.04
N LEU A 157 11.31 11.29 -4.61
CA LEU A 157 12.45 11.92 -3.92
C LEU A 157 13.36 12.74 -4.85
N LEU A 158 13.45 12.37 -6.13
CA LEU A 158 14.33 13.02 -7.12
C LEU A 158 13.69 14.22 -7.82
N ARG A 159 12.44 14.58 -7.49
CA ARG A 159 11.73 15.75 -8.00
C ARG A 159 11.85 16.93 -7.03
#